data_AF-A0A560X7G8-F1
#
_entry.id   AF-A0A560X7G8-F1
#
_cell.length_a   1.000
_cell.length_b   1.000
_cell.length_c   1.000
_cell.angle_alpha   90.00
_cell.angle_beta   90.00
_cell.angle_gamma   90.00
#
_symmetry.space_group_name_H-M   'P 1'
#
loop_
_entity.id
_entity.type
_entity.pdbx_description
1 polymer ?
#
loop_
_entity_poly.entity_id
_entity_poly.type
_entity_poly.pdbx_seq_one_letter_code
_entity_poly.pdbx_strand_id
1 'polypeptide(L)' 'MGARATERLQALMNAGAFSLESGDRDTDRYGRSLRVVTRGGESIGGMLVAEGLAREWDGARHGWC' A
#
# COMPACT_ATOMS: atom_id res chain seq x y z
N MET A 1 8.62 11.31 -8.44
CA MET A 1 7.35 10.56 -8.24
C MET A 1 7.25 9.94 -6.85
N GLY A 2 8.31 9.36 -6.27
CA GLY A 2 8.28 8.76 -4.93
C GLY A 2 7.80 9.69 -3.79
N ALA A 3 8.26 10.95 -3.75
CA ALA A 3 7.85 11.89 -2.70
C ALA A 3 6.32 12.09 -2.64
N ARG A 4 5.68 12.31 -3.79
CA ARG A 4 4.22 12.47 -3.89
C ARG A 4 3.45 11.23 -3.40
N ALA A 5 3.95 10.03 -3.69
CA ALA A 5 3.36 8.79 -3.19
C ALA A 5 3.48 8.68 -1.66
N THR A 6 4.64 9.06 -1.11
CA THR A 6 4.88 9.10 0.33
C THR A 6 3.98 10.12 1.04
N GLU A 7 3.85 11.33 0.52
CA GLU A 7 2.97 12.37 1.06
C GLU A 7 1.51 11.95 1.01
N ARG A 8 1.06 11.36 -0.10
CA ARG A 8 -0.32 10.89 -0.25
C ARG A 8 -0.64 9.75 0.71
N LEU A 9 0.26 8.77 0.85
CA LEU A 9 0.10 7.71 1.82
C LEU A 9 -0.03 8.28 3.24
N GLN A 10 0.85 9.20 3.64
CA GLN A 10 0.76 9.84 4.95
C GLN A 10 -0.58 10.55 5.17
N ALA A 11 -1.05 11.30 4.17
CA ALA A 11 -2.35 11.97 4.25
C ALA A 11 -3.51 10.97 4.43
N LEU A 12 -3.51 9.86 3.67
CA LEU A 12 -4.53 8.82 3.80
C LEU A 12 -4.46 8.16 5.19
N MET A 13 -3.28 7.79 5.66
CA MET A 13 -3.12 7.16 6.99
C MET A 13 -3.56 8.09 8.13
N ASN A 14 -3.23 9.39 8.05
CA ASN A 14 -3.56 10.38 9.08
C ASN A 14 -5.02 10.84 9.05
N ALA A 15 -5.77 10.59 7.98
CA ALA A 15 -7.17 11.02 7.85
C ALA A 15 -8.17 10.21 8.72
N GLY A 16 -7.71 9.27 9.54
CA GLY A 16 -8.54 8.56 10.52
C GLY A 16 -8.08 7.15 10.81
N ALA A 17 -8.88 6.40 11.58
CA ALA A 17 -8.62 4.99 11.83
C ALA A 17 -8.58 4.17 10.51
N PHE A 18 -7.75 3.15 10.50
CA PHE A 18 -7.63 2.19 9.41
C PHE A 18 -7.48 0.79 10.00
N SER A 19 -7.79 -0.21 9.19
CA SER A 19 -7.65 -1.62 9.51
C SER A 19 -6.44 -2.21 8.78
N LEU A 20 -5.84 -3.22 9.39
CA LEU A 20 -4.78 -4.01 8.78
C LEU A 20 -5.27 -5.44 8.63
N GLU A 21 -5.21 -5.95 7.41
CA GLU A 21 -5.64 -7.30 7.07
C GLU A 21 -4.46 -8.10 6.53
N SER A 22 -4.37 -9.37 6.89
CA SER A 22 -3.41 -10.30 6.29
C SER A 22 -3.83 -10.59 4.84
N GLY A 23 -2.90 -10.47 3.90
CA GLY A 23 -3.11 -11.01 2.55
C GLY A 23 -2.76 -12.50 2.49
N ASP A 24 -2.64 -13.04 1.27
CA ASP A 24 -2.24 -14.44 1.02
C ASP A 24 -0.89 -14.81 1.63
N ARG A 25 -0.01 -13.82 1.85
CA ARG A 25 1.28 -13.99 2.52
C ARG A 25 1.32 -13.07 3.72
N ASP A 26 1.64 -13.63 4.88
CA ASP A 26 1.78 -12.85 6.11
C ASP A 26 3.12 -12.11 6.19
N THR A 27 4.18 -12.68 5.60
CA THR A 27 5.54 -12.14 5.62
C THR A 27 6.26 -12.32 4.28
N ASP A 28 7.14 -11.36 3.97
CA ASP A 28 8.09 -11.39 2.85
C ASP A 28 9.34 -12.24 3.20
N ARG A 29 10.14 -12.62 2.19
CA ARG A 29 11.40 -13.38 2.34
C ARG A 29 12.41 -12.72 3.28
N TYR A 30 12.28 -11.41 3.52
CA TYR A 30 13.10 -10.66 4.46
C TYR A 30 12.49 -10.54 5.86
N GLY A 31 11.40 -11.25 6.17
CA GLY A 31 10.73 -11.25 7.48
C GLY A 31 9.86 -10.02 7.74
N ARG A 32 9.54 -9.22 6.73
CA ARG A 32 8.64 -8.05 6.86
C ARG A 32 7.19 -8.47 6.74
N SER A 33 6.35 -8.04 7.68
CA SER A 33 4.91 -8.29 7.64
C SER A 33 4.27 -7.62 6.43
N LEU A 34 3.46 -8.37 5.70
CA LEU A 34 2.67 -7.89 4.57
C LEU A 34 1.23 -7.67 5.05
N ARG A 35 0.74 -6.44 4.91
CA ARG A 35 -0.62 -6.08 5.33
C ARG A 35 -1.32 -5.30 4.22
N VAL A 36 -2.59 -5.59 4.05
CA VAL A 36 -3.52 -4.76 3.29
C VAL A 36 -4.09 -3.72 4.25
N VAL A 37 -3.96 -2.45 3.89
CA VAL A 37 -4.50 -1.35 4.70
C VAL A 37 -5.84 -0.94 4.13
N THR A 38 -6.90 -1.01 4.94
CA THR A 38 -8.26 -0.68 4.51
C THR A 38 -8.90 0.39 5.39
N ARG A 39 -9.80 1.19 4.80
CA ARG A 39 -10.67 2.12 5.52
C ARG A 39 -12.07 2.08 4.91
N GLY A 40 -13.09 1.82 5.72
CA GLY A 40 -14.48 1.75 5.25
C GLY A 40 -14.72 0.69 4.17
N GLY A 41 -13.91 -0.38 4.15
CA GLY A 41 -13.96 -1.43 3.12
C GLY A 41 -13.13 -1.13 1.85
N GLU A 42 -12.48 0.03 1.75
CA GLU A 42 -11.66 0.41 0.61
C GLU A 42 -10.15 0.27 0.91
N SER A 43 -9.38 -0.27 -0.04
CA SER A 43 -7.93 -0.42 0.08
C SER A 43 -7.20 0.89 -0.17
N ILE A 44 -6.42 1.35 0.81
CA ILE A 44 -5.52 2.52 0.68
C ILE A 44 -4.44 2.25 -0.38
N GLY A 45 -3.93 1.03 -0.45
CA GLY A 45 -3.00 0.63 -1.52
C GLY A 45 -3.66 0.73 -2.91
N GLY A 46 -4.92 0.29 -3.01
CA GLY A 46 -5.72 0.41 -4.24
C GLY A 46 -5.94 1.86 -4.67
N MET A 47 -6.24 2.77 -3.72
CA MET A 47 -6.36 4.21 -4.01
C MET A 47 -5.06 4.77 -4.62
N LEU A 48 -3.89 4.41 -4.06
CA LEU A 48 -2.61 4.86 -4.61
C LEU A 48 -2.35 4.34 -6.03
N VAL A 49 -2.77 3.11 -6.33
CA VAL A 49 -2.70 2.55 -7.69
C VAL A 49 -3.61 3.32 -8.65
N ALA A 50 -4.85 3.57 -8.25
CA ALA A 50 -5.81 4.33 -9.06
C ALA A 50 -5.34 5.78 -9.33
N GLU A 51 -4.64 6.39 -8.38
CA GLU A 51 -4.03 7.72 -8.53
C GLU A 51 -2.71 7.72 -9.33
N GLY A 52 -2.22 6.56 -9.78
CA GLY A 52 -0.95 6.41 -10.49
C GLY A 52 0.28 6.66 -9.61
N LEU A 53 0.13 6.52 -8.29
CA LEU A 53 1.20 6.72 -7.28
C LEU A 53 1.84 5.40 -6.84
N ALA A 54 1.20 4.28 -7.13
CA ALA A 54 1.68 2.92 -6.91
C ALA A 54 1.33 2.03 -8.11
N ARG A 55 1.83 0.79 -8.10
CA ARG A 55 1.47 -0.25 -9.07
C ARG A 55 1.00 -1.50 -8.35
N GLU A 56 0.18 -2.28 -9.03
CA GLU A 56 -0.15 -3.63 -8.58
C GLU A 56 1.12 -4.49 -8.51
N TRP A 57 1.11 -5.40 -7.55
CA TRP A 57 2.17 -6.39 -7.40
C TRP A 57 1.92 -7.54 -8.37
N ASP A 58 2.82 -7.71 -9.33
CA ASP A 58 2.76 -8.75 -10.36
C ASP A 58 3.75 -9.89 -10.11
N GLY A 59 4.28 -10.01 -8.88
CA GLY A 59 5.20 -11.08 -8.52
C GLY A 59 6.68 -10.73 -8.66
N ALA A 60 7.04 -9.57 -9.22
CA ALA A 60 8.42 -9.15 -9.40
C ALA A 60 8.70 -7.75 -8.84
N ARG A 61 9.94 -7.57 -8.32
CA ARG A 61 10.41 -6.24 -7.93
C ARG A 61 10.69 -5.44 -9.20
N HIS A 62 9.99 -4.33 -9.34
CA HIS A 62 10.25 -3.34 -10.39
C HIS A 62 11.11 -2.19 -9.87
N GLY A 63 11.82 -1.52 -10.78
CA GLY A 63 12.51 -0.27 -10.49
C GLY A 63 11.53 0.79 -10.00
N TRP A 64 12.02 1.75 -9.23
CA TRP A 64 11.24 2.91 -8.84
C TRP A 64 11.16 3.87 -10.02
N CYS A 65 10.09 3.74 -10.82
CA CYS A 65 9.89 4.45 -12.10
C CYS A 65 10.95 4.08 -13.15
#